data_AF-A0A2V5PDU9-F1
#
_entry.id   AF-A0A2V5PDU9-F1
#
_cell.length_a   1.000
_cell.length_b   1.000
_cell.length_c   1.000
_cell.angle_alpha   90.00
_cell.angle_beta   90.00
_cell.angle_gamma   90.00
#
_symmetry.space_group_name_H-M   'P 1'
#
loop_
_entity.id
_entity.type
_entity.pdbx_description
1 polymer ?
#
loop_
_entity_poly.entity_id
_entity_poly.type
_entity_poly.pdbx_seq_one_letter_code
_entity_poly.pdbx_strand_id
1 'polypeptide(L)'
;MLAVLAVALVCGGWYYREHYAVSAPDYISGVVSRGELLQTVTASGQLDPVTKVEVGSQISGNIKELMVDFNSPVKKGQLIAQLDPASYEAAYAQAQGDVLQAKAAQALAQLSLERAKSLRNHRLNTEADYEQATATMQQAEAQVKIKEGNLKKTKVDLDRCTIYSPIDGIVISRNV
;
A
#
# COMPACT_ATOMS: atom_id res chain seq x y z
N MET A 1 -67.04 -23.52 91.50
CA MET A 1 -65.81 -22.74 91.22
C MET A 1 -65.00 -23.26 90.02
N LEU A 2 -65.14 -24.54 89.61
CA LEU A 2 -64.42 -25.14 88.47
C LEU A 2 -64.94 -24.73 87.06
N ALA A 3 -66.24 -24.44 86.91
CA ALA A 3 -66.82 -24.14 85.60
C ALA A 3 -66.39 -22.79 85.00
N VAL A 4 -66.07 -21.79 85.84
CA VAL A 4 -65.69 -20.44 85.39
C VAL A 4 -64.27 -20.40 84.80
N LEU A 5 -63.36 -21.23 85.33
CA LEU A 5 -61.99 -21.37 84.83
C LEU A 5 -61.94 -22.06 83.45
N ALA A 6 -62.82 -23.03 83.20
CA ALA A 6 -62.90 -23.69 81.90
C ALA A 6 -63.37 -22.73 80.79
N VAL A 7 -64.37 -21.88 81.08
CA VAL A 7 -64.86 -20.88 80.12
C VAL A 7 -63.79 -19.82 79.85
N ALA A 8 -63.05 -19.38 80.87
CA ALA A 8 -61.97 -18.41 80.69
C ALA A 8 -60.81 -18.95 79.83
N LEU A 9 -60.47 -20.25 79.96
CA LEU A 9 -59.45 -20.88 79.12
C LEU A 9 -59.92 -21.12 77.68
N VAL A 10 -61.20 -21.45 77.50
CA VAL A 10 -61.78 -21.59 76.14
C VAL A 10 -61.89 -20.24 75.45
N CYS A 11 -62.36 -19.20 76.14
CA CYS A 11 -62.41 -17.84 75.60
C CYS A 11 -61.01 -17.25 75.39
N GLY A 12 -60.07 -17.50 76.30
CA GLY A 12 -58.67 -17.09 76.16
C GLY A 12 -57.98 -17.79 74.99
N GLY A 13 -58.20 -19.10 74.82
CA GLY A 13 -57.69 -19.86 73.69
C GLY A 13 -58.30 -19.44 72.35
N TRP A 14 -59.59 -19.09 72.34
CA TRP A 14 -60.27 -18.58 71.15
C TRP A 14 -59.76 -17.18 70.77
N TYR A 15 -59.61 -16.28 71.75
CA TYR A 15 -59.08 -14.94 71.54
C TYR A 15 -57.63 -14.95 71.04
N TYR A 16 -56.78 -15.82 71.58
CA TYR A 16 -55.39 -15.96 71.14
C TYR A 16 -55.29 -16.54 69.73
N ARG A 17 -56.21 -17.44 69.34
CA ARG A 17 -56.23 -18.01 68.00
C ARG A 17 -56.73 -17.01 66.94
N GLU A 18 -57.70 -16.18 67.30
CA GLU A 18 -58.26 -15.16 66.39
C GLU A 18 -57.29 -13.98 66.19
N HIS A 19 -56.52 -13.57 67.22
CA HIS A 19 -55.62 -12.40 67.15
C HIS A 19 -54.19 -12.70 66.68
N TYR A 20 -53.77 -13.97 66.56
CA TYR A 20 -52.45 -14.38 66.05
C TYR A 20 -52.51 -15.14 64.71
N ALA A 21 -53.59 -15.00 63.95
CA ALA A 21 -53.61 -15.44 62.56
C ALA A 21 -52.87 -14.40 61.69
N VAL A 22 -51.55 -14.53 61.59
CA VAL A 22 -50.73 -13.76 60.65
C VAL A 22 -51.22 -14.08 59.24
N SER A 23 -51.90 -13.13 58.59
CA SER A 23 -52.30 -13.25 57.19
C SER A 23 -51.06 -13.52 56.34
N ALA A 24 -51.02 -14.70 55.71
CA ALA A 24 -49.95 -15.05 54.79
C ALA A 24 -49.91 -14.01 53.65
N PRO A 25 -48.72 -13.60 53.18
CA PRO A 25 -48.62 -12.57 52.13
C PRO A 25 -49.35 -13.03 50.87
N ASP A 26 -50.13 -12.12 50.27
CA ASP A 26 -50.85 -12.39 49.03
C ASP A 26 -49.85 -12.31 47.85
N TYR A 27 -49.64 -13.43 47.15
CA TYR A 27 -48.66 -13.53 46.06
C TYR A 27 -49.37 -13.50 44.72
N ILE A 28 -49.05 -12.49 43.90
CA ILE A 28 -49.45 -12.48 42.49
C ILE A 28 -48.45 -13.34 41.71
N SER A 29 -48.91 -14.48 41.20
CA SER A 29 -48.10 -15.38 40.36
C SER A 29 -48.53 -15.31 38.89
N GLY A 30 -47.59 -15.60 37.98
CA GLY A 30 -47.82 -15.65 36.54
C GLY A 30 -47.25 -16.95 35.95
N VAL A 31 -47.87 -17.45 34.88
CA VAL A 31 -47.46 -18.70 34.22
C VAL A 31 -46.22 -18.46 33.36
N VAL A 32 -45.14 -19.21 33.60
CA VAL A 32 -43.90 -19.11 32.83
C VAL A 32 -44.05 -19.84 31.50
N SER A 33 -43.93 -19.11 30.38
CA SER A 33 -43.85 -19.70 29.04
C SER A 33 -42.42 -19.64 28.51
N ARG A 34 -42.02 -20.67 27.77
CA ARG A 34 -40.72 -20.73 27.09
C ARG A 34 -40.92 -20.40 25.62
N GLY A 35 -40.21 -19.39 25.13
CA GLY A 35 -40.10 -19.02 23.73
C GLY A 35 -38.66 -18.66 23.40
N GLU A 36 -38.32 -18.59 22.11
CA GLU A 36 -36.99 -18.10 21.70
C GLU A 36 -36.86 -16.60 21.98
N LEU A 37 -35.94 -16.24 22.87
CA LEU A 37 -35.55 -14.85 23.11
C LEU A 37 -34.40 -14.50 22.16
N LEU A 38 -34.72 -13.80 21.07
CA LEU A 38 -33.71 -13.27 20.16
C LEU A 38 -33.13 -11.98 20.76
N GLN A 39 -32.01 -12.09 21.47
CA GLN A 39 -31.26 -10.93 21.95
C GLN A 39 -30.29 -10.46 20.85
N THR A 40 -30.72 -9.49 20.04
CA THR A 40 -29.84 -8.83 19.07
C THR A 40 -28.94 -7.83 19.80
N VAL A 41 -27.65 -8.13 19.89
CA VAL A 41 -26.65 -7.18 20.39
C VAL A 41 -26.16 -6.33 19.22
N THR A 42 -26.56 -5.06 19.17
CA THR A 42 -26.00 -4.08 18.22
C THR A 42 -24.63 -3.62 18.71
N ALA A 43 -23.58 -4.11 18.06
CA ALA A 43 -22.22 -3.60 18.22
C ALA A 43 -21.89 -2.68 17.03
N SER A 44 -21.56 -1.42 17.31
CA SER A 44 -20.99 -0.51 16.31
C SER A 44 -19.47 -0.72 16.26
N GLY A 45 -18.94 -0.96 15.06
CA GLY A 45 -17.50 -1.04 14.79
C GLY A 45 -17.12 -0.12 13.63
N GLN A 46 -15.84 0.23 13.54
CA GLN A 46 -15.31 0.97 12.40
C GLN A 46 -15.13 0.01 11.22
N LEU A 47 -15.58 0.41 10.03
CA LEU A 47 -15.40 -0.34 8.80
C LEU A 47 -14.16 0.16 8.07
N ASP A 48 -13.20 -0.74 7.83
CA ASP A 48 -12.01 -0.47 7.03
C ASP A 48 -12.10 -1.20 5.68
N PRO A 49 -11.50 -0.64 4.60
CA PRO A 49 -11.44 -1.31 3.31
C PRO A 49 -10.69 -2.64 3.41
N VAL A 50 -11.20 -3.67 2.72
CA VAL A 50 -10.53 -4.99 2.63
C VAL A 50 -9.16 -4.88 1.97
N THR A 51 -9.00 -3.95 1.02
CA THR A 51 -7.72 -3.71 0.34
C THR A 51 -7.51 -2.20 0.19
N LYS A 52 -6.47 -1.69 0.83
CA LYS A 52 -6.05 -0.29 0.76
C LYS A 52 -4.63 -0.24 0.21
N VAL A 53 -4.42 0.51 -0.86
CA VAL A 53 -3.09 0.74 -1.45
C VAL A 53 -2.85 2.24 -1.52
N GLU A 54 -1.73 2.67 -0.95
CA GLU A 54 -1.29 4.06 -1.03
C GLU A 54 -0.46 4.25 -2.30
N VAL A 55 -0.92 5.17 -3.15
CA VAL A 55 -0.26 5.49 -4.43
C VAL A 55 0.36 6.87 -4.29
N GLY A 56 1.68 6.94 -4.34
CA GLY A 56 2.45 8.18 -4.26
C GLY A 56 3.47 8.30 -5.39
N SER A 57 4.10 9.46 -5.49
CA SER A 57 5.18 9.66 -6.45
C SER A 57 6.45 8.94 -5.99
N GLN A 58 7.12 8.25 -6.93
CA GLN A 58 8.43 7.64 -6.68
C GLN A 58 9.59 8.63 -6.90
N ILE A 59 9.30 9.80 -7.47
CA ILE A 59 10.27 10.84 -7.81
C ILE A 59 9.77 12.22 -7.34
N SER A 60 10.67 13.12 -7.05
CA SER A 60 10.29 14.49 -6.67
C SER A 60 9.93 15.31 -7.91
N GLY A 61 8.85 16.07 -7.83
CA GLY A 61 8.43 16.96 -8.90
C GLY A 61 7.13 17.68 -8.56
N ASN A 62 6.76 18.66 -9.37
CA ASN A 62 5.48 19.33 -9.25
C ASN A 62 4.42 18.53 -10.00
N ILE A 63 3.20 18.46 -9.45
CA ILE A 63 2.05 17.87 -10.15
C ILE A 63 1.63 18.83 -11.27
N LYS A 64 1.64 18.34 -12.50
CA LYS A 64 1.16 19.08 -13.66
C LYS A 64 -0.35 18.97 -13.81
N GLU A 65 -0.87 17.74 -13.67
CA GLU A 65 -2.30 17.47 -13.83
C GLU A 65 -2.75 16.28 -12.97
N LEU A 66 -3.95 16.37 -12.42
CA LEU A 66 -4.64 15.31 -11.70
C LEU A 66 -5.88 14.89 -12.50
N MET A 67 -5.94 13.63 -12.93
CA MET A 67 -6.96 13.14 -13.88
C MET A 67 -8.12 12.42 -13.19
N VAL A 68 -8.05 12.25 -11.87
CA VAL A 68 -9.04 11.54 -11.06
C VAL A 68 -9.30 12.33 -9.79
N ASP A 69 -10.57 12.48 -9.42
CA ASP A 69 -10.97 13.15 -8.18
C ASP A 69 -11.39 12.15 -7.09
N PHE A 70 -11.53 12.65 -5.85
CA PHE A 70 -12.04 11.90 -4.72
C PHE A 70 -13.38 11.21 -5.04
N ASN A 71 -13.56 9.99 -4.55
CA ASN A 71 -14.75 9.14 -4.79
C ASN A 71 -14.95 8.70 -6.26
N SER A 72 -13.96 8.95 -7.13
CA SER A 72 -14.00 8.44 -8.50
C SER A 72 -13.56 6.97 -8.54
N PRO A 73 -14.22 6.12 -9.34
CA PRO A 73 -13.74 4.77 -9.60
C PRO A 73 -12.51 4.81 -10.53
N VAL A 74 -11.53 3.97 -10.23
CA VAL A 74 -10.32 3.79 -11.04
C VAL A 74 -10.12 2.33 -11.40
N LYS A 75 -9.54 2.10 -12.57
CA LYS A 75 -9.11 0.77 -13.01
C LYS A 75 -7.60 0.59 -12.85
N LYS A 76 -7.14 -0.65 -12.73
CA LYS A 76 -5.72 -0.99 -12.77
C LYS A 76 -5.10 -0.49 -14.07
N GLY A 77 -3.98 0.22 -13.95
CA GLY A 77 -3.29 0.85 -15.07
C GLY A 77 -3.90 2.17 -15.54
N GLN A 78 -4.96 2.67 -14.89
CA GLN A 78 -5.49 4.00 -15.19
C GLN A 78 -4.55 5.09 -14.68
N LEU A 79 -4.33 6.11 -15.49
CA LEU A 79 -3.55 7.29 -15.13
C LEU A 79 -4.33 8.14 -14.12
N ILE A 80 -3.71 8.41 -12.98
CA ILE A 80 -4.29 9.16 -11.86
C ILE A 80 -3.70 10.58 -11.80
N ALA A 81 -2.39 10.70 -11.95
CA ALA A 81 -1.68 11.96 -11.83
C ALA A 81 -0.46 11.99 -12.75
N GLN A 82 -0.12 13.17 -13.24
CA GLN A 82 1.07 13.42 -14.03
C GLN A 82 1.93 14.50 -13.37
N LEU A 83 3.19 14.19 -13.12
CA LEU A 83 4.21 15.18 -12.73
C LEU A 83 4.70 15.93 -13.97
N ASP A 84 5.22 17.14 -13.78
CA ASP A 84 5.88 17.89 -14.85
C ASP A 84 7.11 17.12 -15.38
N PRO A 85 7.08 16.63 -16.65
CA PRO A 85 8.14 15.80 -17.18
C PRO A 85 9.30 16.63 -17.76
N ALA A 86 9.19 17.96 -17.87
CA ALA A 86 10.12 18.76 -18.68
C ALA A 86 11.59 18.60 -18.29
N SER A 87 11.90 18.57 -17.00
CA SER A 87 13.28 18.36 -16.50
C SER A 87 13.78 16.94 -16.75
N TYR A 88 12.90 15.94 -16.65
CA TYR A 88 13.22 14.53 -16.88
C TYR A 88 13.36 14.20 -18.36
N GLU A 89 12.55 14.81 -19.24
CA GLU A 89 12.68 14.72 -20.69
C GLU A 89 14.01 15.31 -21.16
N ALA A 90 14.40 16.48 -20.65
CA ALA A 90 15.69 17.09 -20.93
C ALA A 90 16.85 16.19 -20.47
N ALA A 91 16.76 15.60 -19.28
CA ALA A 91 17.76 14.67 -18.77
C ALA A 91 17.84 13.38 -19.62
N TYR A 92 16.70 12.86 -20.09
CA TYR A 92 16.66 11.72 -20.99
C TYR A 92 17.32 12.04 -22.34
N ALA A 93 17.00 13.19 -22.93
CA ALA A 93 17.60 13.66 -24.19
C ALA A 93 19.12 13.84 -24.05
N GLN A 94 19.59 14.42 -22.94
CA GLN A 94 21.02 14.55 -22.65
C GLN A 94 21.70 13.19 -22.54
N ALA A 95 21.12 12.25 -21.78
CA ALA A 95 21.66 10.90 -21.63
C ALA A 95 21.71 10.15 -22.99
N GLN A 96 20.75 10.40 -23.87
CA GLN A 96 20.74 9.83 -25.21
C GLN A 96 21.90 10.37 -26.05
N GLY A 97 22.16 11.68 -25.99
CA GLY A 97 23.32 12.32 -26.61
C GLY A 97 24.65 11.75 -26.10
N ASP A 98 24.77 11.58 -24.79
CA ASP A 98 25.96 10.98 -24.16
C ASP A 98 26.23 9.55 -24.65
N VAL A 99 25.18 8.73 -24.83
CA VAL A 99 25.32 7.37 -25.39
C VAL A 99 25.80 7.42 -26.83
N LEU A 100 25.26 8.32 -27.65
CA LEU A 100 25.70 8.49 -29.04
C LEU A 100 27.16 8.93 -29.11
N GLN A 101 27.58 9.85 -28.26
CA GLN A 101 28.97 10.28 -28.15
C GLN A 101 29.89 9.12 -27.75
N ALA A 102 29.50 8.33 -26.74
CA ALA A 102 30.28 7.17 -26.30
C ALA A 102 30.38 6.10 -27.39
N LYS A 103 29.29 5.85 -28.14
CA LYS A 103 29.28 4.91 -29.26
C LYS A 103 30.18 5.37 -30.41
N ALA A 104 30.19 6.67 -30.70
CA ALA A 104 31.12 7.22 -31.68
C ALA A 104 32.58 7.04 -31.26
N ALA A 105 32.89 7.27 -29.97
CA ALA A 105 34.22 7.03 -29.42
C ALA A 105 34.63 5.54 -29.48
N GLN A 106 33.70 4.63 -29.17
CA GLN A 106 33.91 3.19 -29.32
C GLN A 106 34.20 2.79 -30.77
N ALA A 107 33.42 3.31 -31.72
CA ALA A 107 33.64 3.03 -33.14
C ALA A 107 35.03 3.50 -33.61
N LEU A 108 35.48 4.67 -33.16
CA LEU A 108 36.82 5.18 -33.46
C LEU A 108 37.92 4.30 -32.83
N ALA A 109 37.74 3.87 -31.58
CA ALA A 109 38.67 2.96 -30.91
C ALA A 109 38.73 1.59 -31.61
N GLN A 110 37.59 1.09 -32.07
CA GLN A 110 37.50 -0.17 -32.83
C GLN A 110 38.23 -0.08 -34.17
N LEU A 111 38.05 1.00 -34.93
CA LEU A 111 38.80 1.24 -36.17
C LEU A 111 40.32 1.32 -35.92
N SER A 112 40.71 1.90 -34.79
CA SER A 112 42.12 2.00 -34.40
C SER A 112 42.72 0.63 -34.05
N LEU A 113 41.95 -0.21 -33.35
CA LEU A 113 42.32 -1.60 -33.07
C LEU A 113 42.42 -2.44 -34.35
N GLU A 114 41.47 -2.32 -35.27
CA GLU A 114 41.50 -3.01 -36.56
C GLU A 114 42.74 -2.61 -37.38
N ARG A 115 43.07 -1.31 -37.38
CA ARG A 115 44.30 -0.79 -38.02
C ARG A 115 45.55 -1.36 -37.36
N ALA A 116 45.63 -1.36 -36.03
CA ALA A 116 46.76 -1.93 -35.29
C ALA A 116 46.91 -3.44 -35.57
N LYS A 117 45.79 -4.17 -35.65
CA LYS A 117 45.78 -5.60 -36.00
C LYS A 117 46.31 -5.84 -37.43
N SER A 118 45.89 -5.02 -38.39
CA SER A 118 46.39 -5.10 -39.77
C SER A 118 47.90 -4.84 -39.85
N LEU A 119 48.39 -3.78 -39.20
CA LEU A 119 49.83 -3.46 -39.16
C LEU A 119 50.65 -4.57 -38.47
N ARG A 120 50.09 -5.21 -37.43
CA ARG A 120 50.72 -6.36 -36.76
C ARG A 120 50.88 -7.56 -37.68
N ASN A 121 49.86 -7.86 -38.49
CA ASN A 121 49.93 -8.94 -39.48
C ASN A 121 51.04 -8.70 -40.51
N HIS A 122 51.33 -7.44 -40.82
CA HIS A 122 52.43 -7.03 -41.70
C HIS A 122 53.76 -6.81 -40.96
N ARG A 123 53.83 -7.10 -39.64
CA ARG A 123 55.01 -6.86 -38.77
C ARG A 123 55.49 -5.40 -38.76
N LEU A 124 54.57 -4.46 -38.92
CA LEU A 124 54.82 -3.01 -38.99
C LEU A 124 54.52 -2.27 -37.68
N ASN A 125 54.00 -2.94 -36.64
CA ASN A 125 53.80 -2.35 -35.32
C ASN A 125 54.36 -3.24 -34.20
N THR A 126 54.46 -2.65 -33.00
CA THR A 126 54.90 -3.37 -31.81
C THR A 126 53.72 -4.04 -31.10
N GLU A 127 53.99 -5.03 -30.26
CA GLU A 127 52.97 -5.66 -29.40
C GLU A 127 52.34 -4.65 -28.44
N ALA A 128 53.14 -3.72 -27.90
CA ALA A 128 52.68 -2.63 -27.04
C ALA A 128 51.63 -1.75 -27.73
N ASP A 129 51.79 -1.43 -29.03
CA ASP A 129 50.81 -0.62 -29.76
C ASP A 129 49.46 -1.34 -29.91
N TYR A 130 49.50 -2.65 -30.14
CA TYR A 130 48.30 -3.48 -30.24
C TYR A 130 47.58 -3.60 -28.89
N GLU A 131 48.33 -3.85 -27.81
CA GLU A 131 47.78 -3.90 -26.45
C GLU A 131 47.17 -2.57 -26.03
N GLN A 132 47.82 -1.45 -26.35
CA GLN A 132 47.31 -0.11 -26.08
C GLN A 132 45.99 0.16 -26.83
N ALA A 133 45.91 -0.21 -28.11
CA ALA A 133 44.68 -0.07 -28.89
C ALA A 133 43.55 -0.97 -28.34
N THR A 134 43.90 -2.18 -27.88
CA THR A 134 42.94 -3.12 -27.26
C THR A 134 42.40 -2.56 -25.95
N ALA A 135 43.27 -2.06 -25.07
CA ALA A 135 42.88 -1.44 -23.81
C ALA A 135 41.98 -0.20 -24.04
N THR A 136 42.30 0.61 -25.05
CA THR A 136 41.49 1.78 -25.42
C THR A 136 40.10 1.38 -25.91
N MET A 137 40.00 0.31 -26.72
CA MET A 137 38.72 -0.23 -27.18
C MET A 137 37.88 -0.75 -26.00
N GLN A 138 38.49 -1.50 -25.08
CA GLN A 138 37.81 -1.99 -23.87
C GLN A 138 37.34 -0.85 -22.97
N GLN A 139 38.15 0.20 -22.80
CA GLN A 139 37.76 1.40 -22.06
C GLN A 139 36.56 2.09 -22.72
N ALA A 140 36.56 2.25 -24.04
CA ALA A 140 35.46 2.86 -24.77
C ALA A 140 34.18 2.02 -24.69
N GLU A 141 34.28 0.69 -24.77
CA GLU A 141 33.14 -0.22 -24.56
C GLU A 141 32.56 -0.10 -23.15
N ALA A 142 33.43 -0.07 -22.13
CA ALA A 142 33.00 0.14 -20.75
C ALA A 142 32.26 1.48 -20.58
N GLN A 143 32.74 2.53 -21.24
CA GLN A 143 32.11 3.85 -21.22
C GLN A 143 30.71 3.82 -21.86
N VAL A 144 30.53 3.10 -22.97
CA VAL A 144 29.21 2.90 -23.58
C VAL A 144 28.26 2.23 -22.60
N LYS A 145 28.68 1.15 -21.93
CA LYS A 145 27.85 0.46 -20.93
C LYS A 145 27.44 1.38 -19.77
N ILE A 146 28.35 2.22 -19.28
CA ILE A 146 28.06 3.20 -18.23
C ILE A 146 27.00 4.20 -18.71
N LYS A 147 27.15 4.74 -19.92
CA LYS A 147 26.21 5.72 -20.48
C LYS A 147 24.85 5.10 -20.80
N GLU A 148 24.81 3.86 -21.30
CA GLU A 148 23.57 3.11 -21.52
C GLU A 148 22.83 2.82 -20.20
N GLY A 149 23.57 2.52 -19.13
CA GLY A 149 23.02 2.40 -17.79
C GLY A 149 22.35 3.70 -17.32
N ASN A 150 23.02 4.85 -17.55
CA ASN A 150 22.45 6.15 -17.24
C ASN A 150 21.20 6.47 -18.07
N LEU A 151 21.21 6.19 -19.38
CA LEU A 151 20.04 6.36 -20.25
C LEU A 151 18.85 5.51 -19.77
N LYS A 152 19.10 4.28 -19.33
CA LYS A 152 18.06 3.43 -18.76
C LYS A 152 17.48 4.01 -17.47
N LYS A 153 18.34 4.57 -16.61
CA LYS A 153 17.93 5.25 -15.39
C LYS A 153 17.04 6.45 -15.68
N THR A 154 17.49 7.38 -16.54
CA THR A 154 16.71 8.57 -16.88
C THR A 154 15.40 8.24 -17.58
N LYS A 155 15.36 7.15 -18.37
CA LYS A 155 14.12 6.63 -18.94
C LYS A 155 13.14 6.17 -17.86
N VAL A 156 13.59 5.37 -16.88
CA VAL A 156 12.74 4.91 -15.78
C VAL A 156 12.22 6.09 -14.96
N ASP A 157 13.06 7.11 -14.73
CA ASP A 157 12.65 8.31 -14.02
C ASP A 157 11.60 9.11 -14.82
N LEU A 158 11.74 9.20 -16.15
CA LEU A 158 10.72 9.80 -17.02
C LEU A 158 9.40 9.01 -17.00
N ASP A 159 9.47 7.67 -17.06
CA ASP A 159 8.28 6.81 -17.00
C ASP A 159 7.55 6.98 -15.65
N ARG A 160 8.30 7.25 -14.56
CA ARG A 160 7.77 7.52 -13.22
C ARG A 160 7.13 8.90 -13.05
N CYS A 161 7.24 9.81 -14.03
CA CYS A 161 6.46 11.05 -14.04
C CYS A 161 4.96 10.79 -14.20
N THR A 162 4.58 9.57 -14.60
CA THR A 162 3.19 9.19 -14.86
C THR A 162 2.73 8.18 -13.81
N ILE A 163 1.76 8.56 -12.96
CA ILE A 163 1.32 7.76 -11.82
C ILE A 163 0.06 6.97 -12.19
N TYR A 164 0.15 5.64 -12.12
CA TYR A 164 -0.94 4.72 -12.46
C TYR A 164 -1.54 4.03 -11.23
N SER A 165 -2.80 3.62 -11.34
CA SER A 165 -3.44 2.78 -10.33
C SER A 165 -2.89 1.34 -10.35
N PRO A 166 -2.45 0.76 -9.22
CA PRO A 166 -2.00 -0.63 -9.17
C PRO A 166 -3.16 -1.64 -9.11
N ILE A 167 -4.37 -1.20 -8.73
CA ILE A 167 -5.57 -2.02 -8.56
C ILE A 167 -6.82 -1.30 -9.09
N ASP A 168 -7.90 -2.06 -9.30
CA ASP A 168 -9.24 -1.51 -9.48
C ASP A 168 -9.81 -1.09 -8.12
N GLY A 169 -10.46 0.07 -8.02
CA GLY A 169 -10.98 0.57 -6.75
C GLY A 169 -11.60 1.96 -6.82
N ILE A 170 -11.79 2.59 -5.65
CA ILE A 170 -12.33 3.95 -5.51
C ILE A 170 -11.31 4.78 -4.74
N VAL A 171 -11.10 6.04 -5.17
CA VAL A 171 -10.20 6.97 -4.48
C VAL A 171 -10.81 7.44 -3.16
N ILE A 172 -10.26 6.96 -2.05
CA ILE A 172 -10.75 7.24 -0.68
C ILE A 172 -10.15 8.47 -0.01
N SER A 173 -9.06 9.03 -0.52
CA SER A 173 -8.43 10.24 0.02
C SER A 173 -7.39 10.79 -0.95
N ARG A 174 -7.30 12.11 -1.06
CA ARG A 174 -6.23 12.80 -1.79
C ARG A 174 -5.36 13.58 -0.80
N ASN A 175 -4.04 13.43 -0.90
CA ASN A 175 -3.08 14.26 -0.18
C ASN A 175 -1.98 14.62 -1.18
N VAL A 176 -1.85 15.90 -1.50
CA VAL A 176 -0.99 16.44 -2.57
C VAL A 176 -0.09 17.54 -2.03
#